data_AF-A0A4Y2SZ13-F1
#
_entry.id   AF-A0A4Y2SZ13-F1
#
_cell.length_a   1.000
_cell.length_b   1.000
_cell.length_c   1.000
_cell.angle_alpha   90.00
_cell.angle_beta   90.00
_cell.angle_gamma   90.00
#
_symmetry.space_group_name_H-M   'P 1'
#
loop_
_entity.id
_entity.type
_entity.pdbx_description
1 polymer ?
#
loop_
_entity_poly.entity_id
_entity_poly.type
_entity_poly.pdbx_seq_one_letter_code
_entity_poly.pdbx_strand_id
1 'polypeptide(L)'
;MDVSLRVIKEPRGFIRIIQCLMAILAFSTTAGFGTECSFTINCAEDNEIEIPYELGYPFAHSELKIPDDCGKDMMEMVLPINYSSAAKFFVATGVLSLLYAIGIMVLYIFFHQSYIDNTKLPVV
;
A
#
# COMPACT_ATOMS: atom_id res chain seq x y z
N MET A 1 33.41 -11.88 12.52
CA MET A 1 32.01 -11.89 12.05
C MET A 1 32.05 -12.27 10.59
N ASP A 2 31.94 -13.56 10.29
CA ASP A 2 32.06 -14.08 8.93
C ASP A 2 30.71 -13.98 8.21
N VAL A 3 30.59 -13.01 7.31
CA VAL A 3 29.38 -12.78 6.51
C VAL A 3 29.26 -13.90 5.47
N SER A 4 28.32 -14.82 5.69
CA SER A 4 28.11 -15.97 4.81
C SER A 4 27.07 -15.65 3.73
N LEU A 5 27.51 -15.12 2.58
CA LEU A 5 26.61 -14.85 1.42
C LEU A 5 26.05 -16.13 0.77
N ARG A 6 26.55 -17.31 1.16
CA ARG A 6 26.04 -18.62 0.73
C ARG A 6 24.56 -18.81 1.09
N VAL A 7 24.12 -18.22 2.20
CA VAL A 7 22.74 -18.30 2.71
C VAL A 7 21.71 -17.73 1.72
N ILE A 8 22.13 -16.75 0.91
CA ILE A 8 21.25 -16.13 -0.08
C ILE A 8 20.93 -17.10 -1.23
N LYS A 9 21.85 -18.03 -1.54
CA LYS A 9 21.66 -19.04 -2.58
C LYS A 9 20.81 -20.23 -2.12
N GLU A 10 20.53 -20.34 -0.83
CA GLU A 10 19.61 -21.35 -0.35
C GLU A 10 18.18 -21.01 -0.76
N PRO A 11 17.31 -22.01 -1.03
CA PRO A 11 15.92 -21.78 -1.43
C PRO A 11 15.18 -20.90 -0.42
N ARG A 12 15.61 -20.96 0.84
CA ARG A 12 15.13 -20.19 1.97
C ARG A 12 15.49 -18.70 1.92
N GLY A 13 16.72 -18.35 1.55
CA GLY A 13 17.12 -16.95 1.36
C GLY A 13 16.44 -16.36 0.12
N PHE A 14 16.34 -17.15 -0.94
CA PHE A 14 15.71 -16.76 -2.19
C PHE A 14 14.22 -16.39 -2.01
N ILE A 15 13.44 -17.22 -1.30
CA ILE A 15 12.01 -16.92 -1.07
C ILE A 15 11.79 -15.62 -0.27
N ARG A 16 12.70 -15.27 0.64
CA ARG A 16 12.62 -14.01 1.41
C ARG A 16 12.88 -12.78 0.54
N ILE A 17 13.77 -12.89 -0.45
CA ILE A 17 13.99 -11.80 -1.43
C ILE A 17 12.74 -11.58 -2.27
N ILE A 18 12.12 -12.66 -2.76
CA ILE A 18 10.85 -12.57 -3.50
C ILE A 18 9.77 -11.96 -2.61
N GLN A 19 9.68 -12.38 -1.34
CA GLN A 19 8.73 -11.81 -0.39
C GLN A 19 8.93 -10.31 -0.19
N CYS A 20 10.17 -9.83 -0.05
CA CYS A 20 10.47 -8.41 0.04
C CYS A 20 10.01 -7.66 -1.22
N LEU A 21 10.29 -8.20 -2.41
CA LEU A 21 9.90 -7.58 -3.68
C LEU A 21 8.38 -7.50 -3.80
N MET A 22 7.67 -8.59 -3.53
CA MET A 22 6.21 -8.62 -3.58
C MET A 22 5.57 -7.71 -2.54
N ALA A 23 6.13 -7.63 -1.33
CA ALA A 23 5.65 -6.71 -0.29
C ALA A 23 5.79 -5.25 -0.74
N ILE A 24 6.94 -4.87 -1.32
CA ILE A 24 7.17 -3.52 -1.86
C ILE A 24 6.15 -3.20 -2.95
N LEU A 25 5.97 -4.10 -3.93
CA LEU A 25 4.99 -3.89 -4.98
C LEU A 25 3.56 -3.74 -4.40
N ALA A 26 3.18 -4.59 -3.46
CA ALA A 26 1.84 -4.57 -2.87
C ALA A 26 1.53 -3.24 -2.15
N PHE A 27 2.34 -2.84 -1.16
CA PHE A 27 2.04 -1.60 -0.42
C PHE A 27 2.34 -0.34 -1.25
N SER A 28 3.31 -0.37 -2.17
CA SER A 28 3.63 0.80 -3.00
C SER A 28 2.51 1.09 -4.00
N THR A 29 1.89 0.07 -4.58
CA THR A 29 0.79 0.26 -5.56
C THR A 29 -0.41 0.92 -4.89
N THR A 30 -0.66 0.60 -3.62
CA THR A 30 -1.78 1.19 -2.86
C THR A 30 -1.43 2.55 -2.25
N ALA A 31 -0.23 2.72 -1.70
CA ALA A 31 0.20 4.00 -1.13
C ALA A 31 0.44 5.09 -2.20
N GLY A 32 0.86 4.69 -3.41
CA GLY A 32 1.09 5.61 -4.53
C GLY A 32 -0.12 5.76 -5.47
N PHE A 33 -1.27 5.19 -5.14
CA PHE A 33 -2.45 5.30 -5.99
C PHE A 33 -3.06 6.71 -5.90
N GLY A 34 -3.22 7.34 -7.06
CA GLY A 34 -3.97 8.58 -7.25
C GLY A 34 -4.56 8.60 -8.65
N THR A 35 -5.84 8.94 -8.74
CA THR A 35 -6.57 9.10 -10.00
C THR A 35 -7.42 10.35 -9.92
N GLU A 36 -7.58 11.01 -11.05
CA GLU A 36 -8.55 12.09 -11.23
C GLU A 36 -9.78 11.49 -11.90
N CYS A 37 -10.96 11.83 -11.40
CA CYS A 37 -12.25 11.48 -11.98
C CYS A 37 -13.03 12.78 -12.19
N SER A 38 -13.79 12.87 -13.26
CA SER A 38 -14.69 14.01 -13.48
C SER A 38 -16.14 13.55 -13.38
N PHE A 39 -16.95 14.30 -12.66
CA PHE A 39 -18.40 14.13 -12.67
C PHE A 39 -19.02 15.18 -13.59
N THR A 40 -19.81 14.73 -14.56
CA THR A 40 -20.57 15.62 -15.45
C THR A 40 -22.02 15.64 -15.01
N ILE A 41 -22.53 16.83 -14.73
CA ILE A 41 -23.94 17.06 -14.40
C ILE A 41 -24.58 17.69 -15.63
N ASN A 42 -25.61 17.03 -16.17
CA ASN A 42 -26.37 17.54 -17.30
C ASN A 42 -27.57 18.34 -16.76
N CYS A 43 -27.56 19.63 -17.02
CA CYS A 43 -28.62 20.54 -16.66
C CYS A 43 -29.58 20.76 -17.83
N ALA A 44 -30.88 20.93 -17.54
CA ALA A 44 -31.81 21.43 -18.55
C ALA A 44 -31.30 22.78 -19.08
N GLU A 45 -31.35 22.98 -20.40
CA GLU A 45 -30.72 24.11 -21.14
C GLU A 45 -29.21 23.96 -21.45
N ASP A 46 -28.74 22.77 -21.84
CA ASP A 46 -27.43 22.57 -22.50
C ASP A 46 -26.20 23.04 -21.68
N ASN A 47 -26.35 23.15 -20.37
CA ASN A 47 -25.25 23.49 -19.46
C ASN A 47 -24.67 22.20 -18.88
N GLU A 48 -23.51 21.78 -19.40
CA GLU A 48 -22.74 20.68 -18.82
C GLU A 48 -21.74 21.25 -17.80
N ILE A 49 -21.85 20.80 -16.55
CA ILE A 49 -20.92 21.19 -15.48
C ILE A 49 -20.02 20.00 -15.17
N GLU A 50 -18.72 20.17 -15.39
CA GLU A 50 -17.71 19.17 -15.05
C GLU A 50 -17.05 19.52 -13.71
N ILE A 51 -17.10 18.58 -12.76
CA ILE A 51 -16.52 18.74 -11.42
C ILE A 51 -15.36 17.75 -11.29
N PRO A 52 -14.10 18.23 -11.22
CA PRO A 52 -12.96 17.37 -11.01
C PRO A 52 -12.94 16.82 -9.58
N TYR A 53 -12.56 15.56 -9.45
CA TYR A 53 -12.49 14.82 -8.21
C TYR A 53 -11.20 14.02 -8.15
N GLU A 54 -10.35 14.34 -7.19
CA GLU A 54 -9.12 13.60 -6.94
C GLU A 54 -9.39 12.47 -5.96
N LEU A 55 -9.19 11.24 -6.39
CA LEU A 55 -9.30 10.04 -5.56
C LEU A 55 -7.91 9.40 -5.42
N GLY A 56 -7.39 9.38 -4.20
CA GLY A 56 -6.11 8.77 -3.90
C GLY A 56 -6.08 8.10 -2.54
N TYR A 57 -4.98 7.44 -2.21
CA TYR A 57 -4.76 6.92 -0.86
C TYR A 57 -4.73 8.09 0.15
N PRO A 58 -5.47 8.02 1.28
CA PRO A 58 -6.06 6.83 1.87
C PRO A 58 -7.58 6.71 1.64
N PHE A 59 -8.11 7.01 0.45
CA PHE A 59 -9.52 6.80 0.07
C PHE A 59 -10.52 7.23 1.16
N ALA A 60 -10.28 8.42 1.72
CA ALA A 60 -11.13 9.02 2.73
C ALA A 60 -12.31 9.74 2.07
N HIS A 61 -13.35 10.02 2.86
CA HIS A 61 -14.37 10.98 2.47
C HIS A 61 -13.73 12.22 1.88
N SER A 62 -14.11 12.51 0.65
CA SER A 62 -13.69 13.68 -0.07
C SER A 62 -14.95 14.48 -0.34
N GLU A 63 -14.96 15.73 0.11
CA GLU A 63 -16.09 16.64 0.00
C GLU A 63 -16.21 17.07 -1.47
N LEU A 64 -17.33 16.78 -2.10
CA LEU A 64 -17.61 17.21 -3.47
C LEU A 64 -18.57 18.40 -3.42
N LYS A 65 -18.23 19.49 -4.10
CA LYS A 65 -19.13 20.63 -4.25
C LYS A 65 -19.98 20.43 -5.49
N ILE A 66 -21.28 20.21 -5.30
CA ILE A 66 -22.25 19.91 -6.35
C ILE A 66 -23.25 21.07 -6.42
N PRO A 67 -23.61 21.56 -7.62
CA PRO A 67 -24.70 22.53 -7.77
C PRO A 67 -26.06 21.88 -7.46
N ASP A 68 -26.89 22.54 -6.63
CA ASP A 68 -28.19 21.99 -6.18
C ASP A 68 -29.27 21.94 -7.28
N ASP A 69 -29.30 22.93 -8.17
CA ASP A 69 -30.35 23.07 -9.18
C ASP A 69 -29.81 23.69 -10.48
N CYS A 70 -28.62 23.26 -10.91
CA CYS A 70 -27.96 23.84 -12.09
C CYS A 70 -27.80 25.37 -12.05
N GLY A 71 -27.80 25.92 -10.83
CA GLY A 71 -27.71 27.33 -10.50
C GLY A 71 -26.42 27.69 -9.76
N LYS A 72 -26.36 28.92 -9.24
CA LYS A 72 -25.14 29.52 -8.66
C LYS A 72 -24.77 29.00 -7.26
N ASP A 73 -25.69 28.33 -6.56
CA ASP A 73 -25.46 27.83 -5.21
C ASP A 73 -24.84 26.43 -5.25
N MET A 74 -23.66 26.32 -4.64
CA MET A 74 -22.92 25.06 -4.49
C MET A 74 -23.25 24.44 -3.13
N MET A 75 -23.79 23.22 -3.11
CA MET A 75 -23.96 22.41 -1.92
C MET A 75 -22.74 21.48 -1.73
N GLU A 76 -22.32 21.33 -0.49
CA GLU A 76 -21.32 20.33 -0.11
C GLU A 76 -22.00 18.97 0.02
N MET A 77 -21.76 18.08 -0.96
CA MET A 77 -22.16 16.68 -0.90
C MET A 77 -20.96 15.82 -0.56
N VAL A 78 -21.08 15.04 0.51
CA VAL A 78 -20.05 14.06 0.87
C VAL A 78 -20.34 12.76 0.12
N LEU A 79 -19.43 12.32 -0.74
CA LEU A 79 -19.53 10.98 -1.31
C LEU A 79 -19.39 9.94 -0.19
N PRO A 80 -20.29 8.93 -0.11
CA PRO A 80 -20.27 7.90 0.95
C PRO A 80 -19.15 6.86 0.76
N ILE A 81 -17.99 7.26 0.25
CA ILE A 81 -16.82 6.42 0.03
C ILE A 81 -15.84 6.63 1.19
N ASN A 82 -15.82 5.69 2.14
CA ASN A 82 -14.77 5.56 3.14
C ASN A 82 -14.16 4.17 3.10
N TYR A 83 -12.99 4.06 2.50
CA TYR A 83 -12.18 2.84 2.60
C TYR A 83 -10.83 3.10 3.26
N SER A 84 -10.72 4.20 4.00
CA SER A 84 -9.47 4.65 4.61
C SER A 84 -8.88 3.70 5.63
N SER A 85 -9.71 3.12 6.48
CA SER A 85 -9.26 2.14 7.48
C SER A 85 -8.68 0.89 6.81
N ALA A 86 -9.40 0.34 5.83
CA ALA A 86 -8.99 -0.85 5.09
C ALA A 86 -7.70 -0.62 4.30
N ALA A 87 -7.60 0.51 3.59
CA ALA A 87 -6.41 0.86 2.83
C ALA A 87 -5.18 1.03 3.74
N LYS A 88 -5.32 1.75 4.87
CA LYS A 88 -4.25 1.94 5.85
C LYS A 88 -3.80 0.61 6.46
N PHE A 89 -4.74 -0.28 6.76
CA PHE A 89 -4.43 -1.61 7.28
C PHE A 89 -3.66 -2.45 6.26
N PHE A 90 -4.05 -2.43 4.98
CA PHE A 90 -3.34 -3.13 3.92
C PHE A 90 -1.89 -2.63 3.76
N VAL A 91 -1.68 -1.31 3.74
CA VAL A 91 -0.32 -0.74 3.68
C VAL A 91 0.50 -1.11 4.92
N ALA A 92 -0.09 -1.03 6.12
CA ALA A 92 0.59 -1.38 7.36
C ALA A 92 1.03 -2.85 7.40
N THR A 93 0.15 -3.77 7.01
CA THR A 93 0.48 -5.20 6.94
C THR A 93 1.59 -5.48 5.91
N GLY A 94 1.55 -4.80 4.76
CA GLY A 94 2.63 -4.85 3.76
C GLY A 94 3.98 -4.40 4.33
N VAL A 95 4.02 -3.25 5.00
CA VAL A 95 5.25 -2.71 5.61
C VAL A 95 5.77 -3.62 6.72
N LEU A 96 4.90 -4.13 7.59
CA LEU A 96 5.29 -5.09 8.64
C LEU A 96 5.86 -6.38 8.04
N SER A 97 5.26 -6.89 6.96
CA SER A 97 5.77 -8.09 6.27
C SER A 97 7.17 -7.87 5.66
N LEU A 98 7.43 -6.67 5.12
CA LEU A 98 8.74 -6.28 4.59
C LEU A 98 9.78 -6.22 5.71
N LEU A 99 9.47 -5.50 6.80
CA LEU A 99 10.37 -5.38 7.96
C LEU A 99 10.68 -6.74 8.58
N TYR A 100 9.69 -7.62 8.67
CA TYR A 100 9.87 -8.99 9.16
C TYR A 100 10.81 -9.79 8.26
N ALA A 101 10.63 -9.72 6.93
CA ALA A 101 11.49 -10.43 5.98
C ALA A 101 12.93 -9.92 6.02
N ILE A 102 13.14 -8.60 6.11
CA ILE A 102 14.47 -7.99 6.26
C ILE A 102 15.10 -8.38 7.60
N GLY A 103 14.35 -8.30 8.71
CA GLY A 103 14.85 -8.66 10.04
C GLY A 103 15.34 -10.11 10.10
N ILE A 104 14.56 -11.03 9.55
CA ILE A 104 14.96 -12.43 9.43
C ILE A 104 16.21 -12.58 8.55
N MET A 105 16.25 -11.92 7.40
CA MET A 105 17.42 -11.97 6.49
C MET A 105 18.70 -11.51 7.19
N VAL A 106 18.63 -10.41 7.95
CA VAL A 106 19.75 -9.88 8.73
C VAL A 106 20.18 -10.89 9.80
N LEU A 107 19.24 -11.44 10.57
CA LEU A 107 19.54 -12.46 11.58
C LEU A 107 20.24 -13.68 10.96
N TYR A 108 19.77 -14.16 9.80
CA TYR A 108 20.40 -15.28 9.12
C TYR A 108 21.83 -14.96 8.65
N ILE A 109 22.08 -13.78 8.09
CA ILE A 109 23.42 -13.42 7.60
C ILE A 109 24.42 -13.31 8.76
N PHE A 110 24.03 -12.72 9.89
CA PHE A 110 24.92 -12.50 11.03
C PHE A 110 25.09 -13.72 11.93
N PHE A 111 24.04 -14.51 12.16
CA PHE A 111 24.07 -15.66 13.07
C PHE A 111 24.24 -17.01 12.35
N HIS A 112 24.52 -17.01 11.04
CA HIS A 112 24.69 -18.23 10.25
C HIS A 112 25.68 -19.23 10.88
N GLN A 113 26.86 -18.77 11.29
CA GLN A 113 27.88 -19.62 11.91
C GLN A 113 27.38 -20.24 13.23
N SER A 114 26.65 -19.48 14.04
CA SER A 114 26.07 -19.97 15.29
C SER A 114 24.96 -21.00 15.07
N TYR A 115 24.23 -20.91 13.96
CA TYR A 115 23.19 -21.89 13.58
C TYR A 115 23.77 -23.21 13.07
N ILE A 116 24.92 -23.17 12.38
CA ILE A 116 25.59 -24.40 11.92
C ILE A 116 26.27 -25.14 13.08
N ASP A 117 26.92 -24.43 14.00
CA ASP A 117 27.63 -25.06 15.12
C ASP A 117 26.72 -25.57 16.24
N ASN A 118 25.50 -25.04 16.38
CA ASN A 118 24.59 -25.39 17.47
C ASN A 118 23.34 -26.12 16.97
N THR A 119 23.33 -27.45 17.06
CA THR A 119 22.19 -28.33 16.75
C THR A 119 20.96 -28.11 17.65
N LYS A 120 21.05 -27.23 18.67
CA LYS A 120 19.97 -26.92 19.63
C LYS A 120 19.09 -25.75 19.17
N LEU A 121 19.56 -24.95 18.22
CA LEU A 121 18.77 -23.84 17.69
C LEU A 121 17.88 -24.35 16.56
N PRO A 122 16.57 -24.11 16.62
CA PRO A 122 15.69 -24.52 15.54
C PRO A 122 16.10 -23.74 14.30
N VAL A 123 16.48 -24.47 13.25
CA VAL A 123 16.50 -23.96 11.89
C VAL A 123 15.04 -23.73 11.52
N VAL A 124 14.46 -22.62 12.04
CA VAL A 124 13.22 -22.05 11.51
C VAL A 124 13.42 -21.95 10.05
#